data_AF-A0A151E4U9-F1
#
_entry.id   AF-A0A151E4U9-F1
#
_cell.length_a   1.000
_cell.length_b   1.000
_cell.length_c   1.000
_cell.angle_alpha   90.00
_cell.angle_beta   90.00
_cell.angle_gamma   90.00
#
_symmetry.space_group_name_H-M   'P 1'
#
loop_
_entity.id
_entity.type
_entity.pdbx_description
1 polymer ?
#
loop_
_entity_poly.entity_id
_entity_poly.type
_entity_poly.pdbx_seq_one_letter_code
_entity_poly.pdbx_strand_id
1 'polypeptide(L)'
;MKKNNFNKIVIYGMTLVFISVGFVSAYQNEGLNHNLIKATTLKSDNYSSLIKHLYSFGLFSTKNYLVMENPIPLKDMGETKNEIPVERVATPSEFSWLSTDGKDWMTYAKNQGNCGSCWLFGAMGALEGVINIREGCADLDPDLSEQYVLSCLPAAGSCNGGTIDHCVYYYIMNTSEQGNYKNGTLTEDSFSYQSNFDYIPPCSDKPQNWEDFLIPISDYWENWTNLNDPGLKDIIKSLLIQKGPLMAYFWASGRFIRWGTYAKDPSQYYPDRNEQCPNYVNHGTTIVGWKDDPSIRNGGYWICKNTWGPNWGYNGFFNIEYDCMNLGGFIAWVDYDPESYDWPPVANAGGFYYGKIGEEVNFDGSKSIDPEGAISSYFWNFGDNTTASGPMVSHVYTEQGVYPVTLTVTDGSGQETSHITLVGIEEDPLSVDIAGGFGLKIGFMNPVDKELKNFKYHIALKGLLIPNRIAGIYQSIPEGARAEATVNLLGIGFGTANIDISGFLTTARFFIIGPFVKILTIY
;
A
#
# COMPACT_ATOMS: atom_id res chain seq x y z
N MET A 1 51.02 -3.15 -24.12
CA MET A 1 50.74 -1.78 -24.60
C MET A 1 49.23 -1.61 -24.76
N LYS A 2 48.71 -0.45 -24.31
CA LYS A 2 47.31 0.04 -24.22
C LYS A 2 46.46 -0.58 -23.08
N LYS A 3 46.29 0.12 -21.94
CA LYS A 3 45.43 1.31 -21.63
C LYS A 3 43.96 0.88 -21.49
N ASN A 4 43.16 1.20 -20.46
CA ASN A 4 43.14 2.27 -19.44
C ASN A 4 42.22 1.82 -18.27
N ASN A 5 42.56 2.11 -17.01
CA ASN A 5 41.93 3.06 -16.08
C ASN A 5 40.41 3.30 -16.24
N PHE A 6 39.60 3.02 -15.20
CA PHE A 6 39.14 4.02 -14.21
C PHE A 6 38.20 3.43 -13.13
N ASN A 7 38.39 3.94 -11.91
CA ASN A 7 37.44 4.24 -10.83
C ASN A 7 36.52 3.19 -10.21
N LYS A 8 36.68 3.10 -8.88
CA LYS A 8 35.72 2.60 -7.89
C LYS A 8 34.30 3.08 -8.20
N ILE A 9 33.40 2.11 -8.31
CA ILE A 9 31.96 2.28 -8.10
C ILE A 9 31.61 1.32 -6.96
N VAL A 10 31.18 1.87 -5.82
CA VAL A 10 30.54 1.11 -4.74
C VAL A 10 29.04 1.15 -5.05
N ILE A 11 28.45 0.00 -5.37
CA ILE A 11 26.99 -0.17 -5.48
C ILE A 11 26.58 -1.20 -4.44
N TYR A 12 25.70 -0.78 -3.53
CA TYR A 12 24.96 -1.66 -2.64
C TYR A 12 23.87 -2.40 -3.44
N GLY A 13 23.71 -3.68 -3.11
CA GLY A 13 22.81 -4.70 -3.66
C GLY A 13 21.74 -4.30 -4.69
N MET A 14 21.85 -4.87 -5.89
CA MET A 14 20.69 -5.24 -6.73
C MET A 14 21.12 -6.30 -7.76
N THR A 15 20.47 -7.47 -7.71
CA THR A 15 20.70 -8.58 -8.67
C THR A 15 19.97 -8.30 -9.98
N LEU A 16 20.72 -8.15 -11.07
CA LEU A 16 20.22 -8.15 -12.45
C LEU A 16 20.45 -9.54 -13.07
N VAL A 17 19.39 -10.29 -13.34
CA VAL A 17 19.48 -11.57 -14.09
C VAL A 17 19.36 -11.27 -15.58
N PHE A 18 20.48 -11.38 -16.30
CA PHE A 18 20.45 -11.49 -17.76
C PHE A 18 20.24 -12.96 -18.16
N ILE A 19 19.11 -13.25 -18.80
CA ILE A 19 18.90 -14.52 -19.49
C ILE A 19 19.51 -14.39 -20.89
N SER A 20 20.74 -14.85 -21.05
CA SER A 20 21.27 -15.24 -22.36
C SER A 20 22.22 -16.41 -22.22
N VAL A 21 21.75 -17.56 -22.71
CA VAL A 21 22.52 -18.72 -23.20
C VAL A 21 23.65 -19.22 -22.29
N GLY A 22 23.26 -20.07 -21.34
CA GLY A 22 24.00 -21.28 -20.99
C GLY A 22 25.42 -21.13 -20.46
N PHE A 23 25.60 -20.61 -19.25
CA PHE A 23 26.61 -21.03 -18.27
C PHE A 23 26.17 -20.49 -16.90
N VAL A 24 25.89 -21.36 -15.92
CA VAL A 24 25.71 -20.96 -14.52
C VAL A 24 26.97 -21.36 -13.77
N SER A 25 27.80 -20.39 -13.43
CA SER A 25 28.82 -20.53 -12.41
C SER A 25 28.35 -19.76 -11.18
N ALA A 26 27.85 -20.48 -10.17
CA ALA A 26 27.61 -19.90 -8.86
C ALA A 26 28.96 -19.87 -8.10
N TYR A 27 29.39 -18.67 -7.69
CA TYR A 27 30.45 -18.50 -6.70
C TYR A 27 29.80 -17.93 -5.46
N GLN A 28 29.84 -18.66 -4.35
CA GLN A 28 29.50 -18.14 -3.02
C GLN A 28 30.76 -18.19 -2.18
N ASN A 29 31.06 -17.07 -1.50
CA ASN A 29 32.22 -16.95 -0.64
C ASN A 29 31.92 -17.72 0.67
N GLU A 30 32.60 -18.86 0.87
CA GLU A 30 32.42 -19.72 2.04
C GLU A 30 33.12 -19.15 3.27
N GLY A 31 32.35 -18.99 4.34
CA GLY A 31 32.81 -19.09 5.71
C GLY A 31 32.14 -20.29 6.38
N LEU A 32 32.88 -21.41 6.43
CA LEU A 32 32.76 -22.57 7.34
C LEU A 32 31.75 -23.70 7.04
N ASN A 33 32.34 -24.77 6.48
CA ASN A 33 32.15 -26.21 6.73
C ASN A 33 31.04 -27.02 6.01
N HIS A 34 31.49 -27.58 4.88
CA HIS A 34 31.40 -28.99 4.41
C HIS A 34 30.02 -29.64 4.14
N ASN A 35 29.68 -29.73 2.84
CA ASN A 35 29.62 -31.00 2.10
C ASN A 35 29.62 -30.77 0.58
N LEU A 36 30.63 -31.30 -0.12
CA LEU A 36 30.72 -31.28 -1.59
C LEU A 36 29.64 -32.18 -2.22
N ILE A 37 28.86 -31.65 -3.16
CA ILE A 37 28.11 -32.46 -4.14
C ILE A 37 28.75 -32.25 -5.52
N LYS A 38 29.28 -33.33 -6.10
CA LYS A 38 29.80 -33.37 -7.48
C LYS A 38 28.70 -32.96 -8.46
N ALA A 39 28.97 -31.94 -9.28
CA ALA A 39 28.14 -31.60 -10.43
C ALA A 39 28.20 -32.73 -11.47
N THR A 40 27.13 -33.51 -11.59
CA THR A 40 26.96 -34.50 -12.66
C THR A 40 26.29 -33.83 -13.85
N THR A 41 26.91 -33.92 -15.03
CA THR A 41 26.33 -33.42 -16.28
C THR A 41 25.14 -34.31 -16.69
N LEU A 42 23.92 -33.81 -16.57
CA LEU A 42 22.72 -34.51 -17.08
C LEU A 42 22.38 -33.97 -18.47
N LYS A 43 22.63 -34.79 -19.50
CA LYS A 43 21.94 -34.69 -20.79
C LYS A 43 20.61 -35.43 -20.65
N SER A 44 19.48 -34.73 -20.68
CA SER A 44 18.19 -35.37 -20.90
C SER A 44 17.32 -34.53 -21.83
N ASP A 45 16.88 -35.14 -22.93
CA ASP A 45 16.12 -34.51 -24.02
C ASP A 45 14.63 -34.26 -23.67
N ASN A 46 14.31 -33.98 -22.41
CA ASN A 46 12.93 -33.75 -22.01
C ASN A 46 12.81 -32.72 -20.87
N TYR A 47 12.44 -31.49 -21.24
CA TYR A 47 12.29 -30.33 -20.34
C TYR A 47 11.35 -30.61 -19.15
N SER A 48 10.37 -31.51 -19.29
CA SER A 48 9.45 -31.89 -18.20
C SER A 48 10.14 -32.64 -17.05
N SER A 49 11.20 -33.40 -17.33
CA SER A 49 11.95 -34.15 -16.32
C SER A 49 12.93 -33.25 -15.57
N LEU A 50 13.56 -32.29 -16.25
CA LEU A 50 14.45 -31.30 -15.63
C LEU A 50 13.69 -30.38 -14.68
N ILE A 51 12.48 -29.94 -15.06
CA ILE A 51 11.61 -29.14 -14.20
C ILE A 51 11.15 -29.94 -12.96
N LYS A 52 10.75 -31.21 -13.11
CA LYS A 52 10.41 -32.08 -11.97
C LYS A 52 11.58 -32.33 -11.02
N HIS A 53 12.81 -32.43 -11.53
CA HIS A 53 14.00 -32.60 -10.69
C HIS A 53 14.45 -31.29 -10.04
N LEU A 54 14.32 -30.14 -10.70
CA LEU A 54 14.57 -28.84 -10.09
C LEU A 54 13.56 -28.51 -8.97
N TYR A 55 12.32 -29.02 -9.06
CA TYR A 55 11.33 -28.95 -7.98
C TYR A 55 11.70 -29.79 -6.74
N SER A 56 12.44 -30.89 -6.88
CA SER A 56 12.88 -31.71 -5.74
C SER A 56 14.15 -31.20 -5.04
N PHE A 57 14.81 -30.17 -5.60
CA PHE A 57 16.04 -29.58 -5.06
C PHE A 57 15.84 -28.16 -4.47
N GLY A 58 14.61 -27.66 -4.34
CA GLY A 58 14.32 -26.43 -3.59
C GLY A 58 14.90 -25.13 -4.17
N LEU A 59 15.41 -25.13 -5.41
CA LEU A 59 16.09 -23.98 -6.03
C LEU A 59 15.16 -22.94 -6.66
N PHE A 60 13.85 -23.18 -6.64
CA PHE A 60 12.83 -22.13 -6.76
C PHE A 60 12.06 -22.16 -5.46
N SER A 61 12.44 -21.31 -4.50
CA SER A 61 11.65 -21.02 -3.32
C SER A 61 10.27 -20.57 -3.82
N THR A 62 9.27 -21.45 -3.74
CA THR A 62 7.90 -20.98 -3.55
C THR A 62 8.00 -20.09 -2.33
N LYS A 63 7.63 -18.81 -2.42
CA LYS A 63 7.40 -18.01 -1.20
C LYS A 63 6.58 -18.90 -0.26
N ASN A 64 7.14 -19.26 0.90
CA ASN A 64 6.56 -20.26 1.78
C ASN A 64 5.33 -19.66 2.45
N TYR A 65 4.20 -19.67 1.72
CA TYR A 65 2.90 -19.34 2.26
C TYR A 65 2.45 -20.51 3.14
N LEU A 66 2.57 -20.32 4.45
CA LEU A 66 2.37 -21.37 5.45
C LEU A 66 0.87 -21.51 5.79
N VAL A 67 0.46 -22.75 6.02
CA VAL A 67 -0.86 -23.14 6.56
C VAL A 67 -0.67 -23.72 7.96
N MET A 68 -1.74 -23.95 8.72
CA MET A 68 -1.65 -24.62 10.01
C MET A 68 -1.02 -26.02 9.87
N GLU A 69 -0.05 -26.33 10.73
CA GLU A 69 0.56 -27.67 10.80
C GLU A 69 -0.43 -28.70 11.35
N ASN A 70 -1.24 -28.28 12.33
CA ASN A 70 -2.34 -29.02 12.90
C ASN A 70 -3.67 -28.56 12.26
N PRO A 71 -4.11 -29.20 11.17
CA PRO A 71 -5.40 -28.88 10.56
C PRO A 71 -6.56 -29.27 11.49
N ILE A 72 -7.67 -28.55 11.36
CA ILE A 72 -8.90 -28.79 12.14
C ILE A 72 -9.78 -29.81 11.39
N PRO A 73 -10.04 -31.02 11.91
CA PRO A 73 -10.82 -32.03 11.21
C PRO A 73 -12.32 -31.73 11.19
N LEU A 74 -12.99 -31.92 10.04
CA LEU A 74 -14.43 -31.65 9.87
C LEU A 74 -15.34 -32.48 10.78
N LYS A 75 -14.87 -33.65 11.23
CA LYS A 75 -15.61 -34.57 12.10
C LYS A 75 -15.58 -34.16 13.58
N ASP A 76 -14.59 -33.37 13.98
CA ASP A 76 -14.41 -32.89 15.35
C ASP A 76 -15.14 -31.55 15.56
N MET A 77 -15.70 -31.00 14.46
CA MET A 77 -16.57 -29.83 14.37
C MET A 77 -18.02 -30.19 14.74
N GLY A 78 -18.21 -30.74 15.96
CA GLY A 78 -19.41 -31.46 16.40
C GLY A 78 -20.78 -30.87 16.01
N GLU A 79 -21.81 -31.73 16.08
CA GLU A 79 -23.21 -31.39 15.79
C GLU A 79 -23.64 -30.05 16.43
N THR A 80 -23.89 -29.06 15.57
CA THR A 80 -24.66 -27.82 15.77
C THR A 80 -24.98 -27.45 17.22
N LYS A 81 -24.26 -26.48 17.79
CA LYS A 81 -24.79 -25.70 18.92
C LYS A 81 -25.70 -24.60 18.37
N ASN A 82 -27.01 -24.82 18.50
CA ASN A 82 -28.10 -23.84 18.39
C ASN A 82 -28.24 -23.07 17.05
N GLU A 83 -29.45 -22.54 16.85
CA GLU A 83 -29.84 -21.73 15.69
C GLU A 83 -28.84 -20.61 15.43
N ILE A 84 -28.51 -20.36 14.16
CA ILE A 84 -27.70 -19.21 13.77
C ILE A 84 -28.53 -17.97 14.13
N PRO A 85 -28.05 -17.09 15.04
CA PRO A 85 -28.87 -16.05 15.67
C PRO A 85 -29.01 -14.84 14.74
N VAL A 86 -29.48 -15.08 13.52
CA VAL A 86 -29.64 -14.05 12.50
C VAL A 86 -30.94 -14.25 11.74
N GLU A 87 -31.72 -13.18 11.63
CA GLU A 87 -32.84 -13.14 10.69
C GLU A 87 -32.27 -13.01 9.27
N ARG A 88 -32.82 -13.81 8.33
CA ARG A 88 -32.44 -13.69 6.93
C ARG A 88 -32.95 -12.37 6.37
N VAL A 89 -32.05 -11.57 5.82
CA VAL A 89 -32.39 -10.29 5.20
C VAL A 89 -32.29 -10.36 3.68
N ALA A 90 -32.97 -9.45 2.99
CA ALA A 90 -32.75 -9.27 1.56
C ALA A 90 -31.31 -8.78 1.34
N THR A 91 -30.60 -9.44 0.44
CA THR A 91 -29.18 -9.15 0.15
C THR A 91 -29.03 -8.72 -1.31
N PRO A 92 -28.16 -7.73 -1.62
CA PRO A 92 -27.86 -7.37 -3.00
C PRO A 92 -27.08 -8.49 -3.71
N SER A 93 -27.06 -8.44 -5.04
CA SER A 93 -26.28 -9.39 -5.85
C SER A 93 -24.77 -9.24 -5.66
N GLU A 94 -24.29 -8.10 -5.17
CA GLU A 94 -22.90 -7.90 -4.80
C GLU A 94 -22.80 -7.00 -3.57
N PHE A 95 -21.82 -7.29 -2.73
CA PHE A 95 -21.51 -6.51 -1.54
C PHE A 95 -20.05 -6.74 -1.16
N SER A 96 -19.37 -5.70 -0.72
CA SER A 96 -18.00 -5.83 -0.23
C SER A 96 -17.65 -4.70 0.72
N TRP A 97 -17.21 -5.04 1.92
CA TRP A 97 -16.64 -4.09 2.88
C TRP A 97 -15.42 -3.34 2.34
N LEU A 98 -14.83 -3.79 1.21
CA LEU A 98 -13.78 -3.05 0.49
C LEU A 98 -14.27 -1.81 -0.28
N SER A 99 -15.58 -1.63 -0.42
CA SER A 99 -16.15 -0.60 -1.30
C SER A 99 -17.51 -0.06 -0.88
N THR A 100 -18.10 -0.58 0.21
CA THR A 100 -19.41 -0.15 0.70
C THR A 100 -19.36 1.34 1.07
N ASP A 101 -20.35 2.09 0.59
CA ASP A 101 -20.45 3.55 0.73
C ASP A 101 -19.23 4.33 0.18
N GLY A 102 -18.52 3.73 -0.79
CA GLY A 102 -17.35 4.34 -1.42
C GLY A 102 -16.10 4.33 -0.54
N LYS A 103 -16.12 3.55 0.56
CA LYS A 103 -15.02 3.40 1.52
C LYS A 103 -14.53 1.96 1.58
N ASP A 104 -13.25 1.79 1.87
CA ASP A 104 -12.67 0.50 2.25
C ASP A 104 -12.63 0.41 3.77
N TRP A 105 -13.48 -0.46 4.33
CA TRP A 105 -13.59 -0.65 5.77
C TRP A 105 -12.62 -1.71 6.30
N MET A 106 -11.86 -2.37 5.42
CA MET A 106 -10.91 -3.40 5.80
C MET A 106 -9.51 -2.82 5.91
N THR A 107 -8.79 -3.24 6.93
CA THR A 107 -7.35 -2.95 7.07
C THR A 107 -6.54 -3.76 6.07
N TYR A 108 -5.30 -3.36 5.85
CA TYR A 108 -4.40 -4.04 4.92
C TYR A 108 -4.17 -5.52 5.31
N ALA A 109 -3.89 -6.37 4.33
CA ALA A 109 -3.62 -7.78 4.59
C ALA A 109 -2.21 -7.99 5.15
N LYS A 110 -2.14 -8.36 6.42
CA LYS A 110 -0.92 -8.68 7.15
C LYS A 110 -0.29 -10.01 6.71
N ASN A 111 0.93 -10.27 7.17
CA ASN A 111 1.70 -11.47 6.83
C ASN A 111 2.11 -12.26 8.07
N GLN A 112 1.49 -13.42 8.27
CA GLN A 112 1.80 -14.35 9.37
C GLN A 112 3.21 -14.95 9.30
N GLY A 113 3.91 -14.83 8.17
CA GLY A 113 5.25 -15.37 7.98
C GLY A 113 5.31 -16.90 8.16
N ASN A 114 6.29 -17.36 8.93
CA ASN A 114 6.57 -18.79 9.14
C ASN A 114 5.90 -19.37 10.41
N CYS A 115 4.83 -18.75 10.89
CA CYS A 115 3.99 -19.27 11.98
C CYS A 115 2.63 -19.66 11.39
N GLY A 116 2.09 -20.83 11.75
CA GLY A 116 0.74 -21.29 11.36
C GLY A 116 -0.38 -20.57 12.09
N SER A 117 -0.31 -19.24 12.20
CA SER A 117 -1.21 -18.37 12.96
C SER A 117 -2.37 -17.77 12.14
N CYS A 118 -2.68 -18.30 10.95
CA CYS A 118 -3.78 -17.78 10.13
C CYS A 118 -5.15 -17.80 10.82
N TRP A 119 -5.36 -18.73 11.77
CA TRP A 119 -6.54 -18.76 12.64
C TRP A 119 -6.71 -17.46 13.45
N LEU A 120 -5.60 -16.84 13.82
CA LEU A 120 -5.57 -15.61 14.60
C LEU A 120 -5.65 -14.39 13.67
N PHE A 121 -4.82 -14.33 12.64
CA PHE A 121 -4.83 -13.21 11.68
C PHE A 121 -6.18 -13.06 10.96
N GLY A 122 -6.85 -14.17 10.63
CA GLY A 122 -8.20 -14.11 10.02
C GLY A 122 -9.27 -13.58 10.99
N ALA A 123 -9.09 -13.79 12.29
CA ALA A 123 -9.97 -13.25 13.31
C ALA A 123 -9.69 -11.77 13.61
N MET A 124 -8.41 -11.39 13.72
CA MET A 124 -8.02 -9.99 13.90
C MET A 124 -8.43 -9.15 12.71
N GLY A 125 -8.23 -9.65 11.48
CA GLY A 125 -8.69 -8.96 10.28
C GLY A 125 -10.22 -8.75 10.22
N ALA A 126 -11.02 -9.61 10.86
CA ALA A 126 -12.46 -9.39 11.01
C ALA A 126 -12.76 -8.34 12.09
N LEU A 127 -12.11 -8.45 13.26
CA LEU A 127 -12.30 -7.50 14.36
C LEU A 127 -11.90 -6.07 13.97
N GLU A 128 -10.77 -5.91 13.28
CA GLU A 128 -10.29 -4.63 12.75
C GLU A 128 -11.33 -3.98 11.82
N GLY A 129 -11.90 -4.76 10.90
CA GLY A 129 -12.96 -4.26 10.04
C GLY A 129 -14.24 -3.92 10.80
N VAL A 130 -14.61 -4.71 11.81
CA VAL A 130 -15.75 -4.39 12.69
C VAL A 130 -15.52 -3.09 13.46
N ILE A 131 -14.32 -2.86 14.01
CA ILE A 131 -13.96 -1.62 14.70
C ILE A 131 -14.14 -0.42 13.75
N ASN A 132 -13.55 -0.45 12.56
CA ASN A 132 -13.74 0.61 11.55
C ASN A 132 -15.23 0.90 11.31
N ILE A 133 -16.05 -0.15 11.14
CA ILE A 133 -17.49 -0.02 10.87
C ILE A 133 -18.25 0.57 12.06
N ARG A 134 -17.95 0.14 13.29
CA ARG A 134 -18.65 0.58 14.50
C ARG A 134 -18.28 2.02 14.88
N GLU A 135 -17.02 2.38 14.69
CA GLU A 135 -16.53 3.76 14.84
C GLU A 135 -16.99 4.69 13.71
N GLY A 136 -17.50 4.13 12.60
CA GLY A 136 -17.85 4.92 11.42
C GLY A 136 -16.64 5.58 10.72
N CYS A 137 -15.44 5.12 11.05
CA CYS A 137 -14.16 5.64 10.57
C CYS A 137 -13.40 4.57 9.79
N ALA A 138 -13.47 4.62 8.46
CA ALA A 138 -12.75 3.69 7.59
C ALA A 138 -11.23 3.95 7.55
N ASP A 139 -10.81 5.19 7.79
CA ASP A 139 -9.41 5.60 7.78
C ASP A 139 -8.71 5.38 9.14
N LEU A 140 -9.42 4.80 10.13
CA LEU A 140 -8.85 4.48 11.45
C LEU A 140 -7.73 3.43 11.37
N ASP A 141 -7.86 2.48 10.43
CA ASP A 141 -6.89 1.41 10.13
C ASP A 141 -6.30 0.73 11.38
N PRO A 142 -7.13 0.17 12.28
CA PRO A 142 -6.65 -0.43 13.53
C PRO A 142 -5.72 -1.61 13.24
N ASP A 143 -4.51 -1.56 13.80
CA ASP A 143 -3.55 -2.65 13.70
C ASP A 143 -3.50 -3.40 15.03
N LEU A 144 -4.20 -4.54 15.13
CA LEU A 144 -4.30 -5.33 16.37
C LEU A 144 -3.15 -6.34 16.49
N SER A 145 -2.70 -6.57 17.72
CA SER A 145 -1.58 -7.45 18.04
C SER A 145 -1.97 -8.93 18.00
N GLU A 146 -1.57 -9.63 16.95
CA GLU A 146 -1.58 -11.10 16.97
C GLU A 146 -0.55 -11.65 17.98
N GLN A 147 0.52 -10.90 18.27
CA GLN A 147 1.52 -11.34 19.24
C GLN A 147 0.94 -11.49 20.64
N TYR A 148 0.09 -10.56 21.07
CA TYR A 148 -0.54 -10.59 22.38
C TYR A 148 -1.31 -11.90 22.58
N VAL A 149 -2.12 -12.30 21.60
CA VAL A 149 -2.88 -13.56 21.70
C VAL A 149 -1.94 -14.77 21.71
N LEU A 150 -0.95 -14.84 20.82
CA LEU A 150 -0.02 -15.99 20.79
C LEU A 150 0.79 -16.12 22.08
N SER A 151 1.21 -15.01 22.67
CA SER A 151 2.05 -14.98 23.85
C SER A 151 1.25 -15.15 25.14
N CYS A 152 0.10 -14.48 25.25
CA CYS A 152 -0.66 -14.34 26.49
C CYS A 152 -1.91 -15.20 26.58
N LEU A 153 -2.44 -15.68 25.46
CA LEU A 153 -3.63 -16.55 25.42
C LEU A 153 -3.26 -17.93 24.83
N PRO A 154 -2.33 -18.69 25.43
CA PRO A 154 -1.83 -19.94 24.85
C PRO A 154 -2.92 -21.02 24.75
N ALA A 155 -4.03 -20.88 25.47
CA ALA A 155 -5.19 -21.74 25.34
C ALA A 155 -5.91 -21.58 23.98
N ALA A 156 -5.71 -20.46 23.27
CA ALA A 156 -6.33 -20.19 21.97
C ALA A 156 -5.62 -20.91 20.80
N GLY A 157 -4.33 -21.21 20.94
CA GLY A 157 -3.56 -21.88 19.91
C GLY A 157 -2.07 -21.54 19.97
N SER A 158 -1.37 -21.89 18.90
CA SER A 158 0.07 -21.65 18.73
C SER A 158 0.43 -21.48 17.25
N CYS A 159 1.73 -21.43 16.93
CA CYS A 159 2.21 -21.49 15.55
C CYS A 159 1.92 -22.82 14.84
N ASN A 160 1.41 -23.84 15.52
CA ASN A 160 0.98 -25.08 14.88
C ASN A 160 -0.49 -25.00 14.40
N GLY A 161 -1.28 -24.08 14.96
CA GLY A 161 -2.71 -23.93 14.64
C GLY A 161 -3.54 -23.47 15.85
N GLY A 162 -4.78 -23.10 15.58
CA GLY A 162 -5.79 -22.74 16.59
C GLY A 162 -6.47 -23.97 17.19
N THR A 163 -7.25 -23.77 18.25
CA THR A 163 -8.02 -24.87 18.85
C THR A 163 -9.28 -25.25 18.06
N ILE A 164 -9.82 -26.43 18.38
CA ILE A 164 -11.06 -26.95 17.80
C ILE A 164 -12.29 -26.54 18.64
N ASP A 165 -12.09 -26.33 19.95
CA ASP A 165 -13.18 -26.13 20.90
C ASP A 165 -13.87 -24.79 20.72
N HIS A 166 -13.07 -23.73 20.54
CA HIS A 166 -13.50 -22.36 20.38
C HIS A 166 -12.52 -21.57 19.49
N CYS A 167 -13.02 -20.58 18.75
CA CYS A 167 -12.20 -19.60 18.05
C CYS A 167 -11.59 -18.60 19.03
N VAL A 168 -10.72 -17.74 18.49
CA VAL A 168 -9.95 -16.80 19.32
C VAL A 168 -10.82 -15.84 20.14
N TYR A 169 -12.00 -15.45 19.66
CA TYR A 169 -12.84 -14.47 20.35
C TYR A 169 -13.30 -14.97 21.72
N TYR A 170 -13.53 -16.29 21.86
CA TYR A 170 -13.78 -16.91 23.16
C TYR A 170 -12.66 -16.57 24.15
N TYR A 171 -11.40 -16.78 23.74
CA TYR A 171 -10.25 -16.59 24.62
C TYR A 171 -9.96 -15.11 24.88
N ILE A 172 -10.17 -14.24 23.89
CA ILE A 172 -10.05 -12.78 24.07
C ILE A 172 -11.07 -12.27 25.10
N MET A 173 -12.32 -12.77 25.06
CA MET A 173 -13.36 -12.35 25.99
C MET A 173 -13.28 -13.03 27.37
N ASN A 174 -12.57 -14.16 27.48
CA ASN A 174 -12.61 -15.02 28.67
C ASN A 174 -11.82 -14.44 29.84
N THR A 175 -12.50 -13.92 30.86
CA THR A 175 -11.87 -13.34 32.06
C THR A 175 -11.38 -14.38 33.09
N SER A 176 -11.11 -15.61 32.68
CA SER A 176 -10.47 -16.66 33.51
C SER A 176 -8.99 -16.82 33.16
N GLU A 177 -8.33 -17.81 33.77
CA GLU A 177 -6.95 -18.18 33.44
C GLU A 177 -6.75 -18.49 31.94
N GLN A 178 -7.79 -18.97 31.26
CA GLN A 178 -7.71 -19.29 29.83
C GLN A 178 -7.64 -18.05 28.92
N GLY A 179 -8.21 -16.91 29.33
CA GLY A 179 -8.18 -15.65 28.58
C GLY A 179 -7.41 -14.54 29.29
N ASN A 180 -6.44 -14.91 30.15
CA ASN A 180 -5.55 -13.98 30.85
C ASN A 180 -6.29 -12.96 31.75
N TYR A 181 -7.44 -13.35 32.32
CA TYR A 181 -8.22 -12.61 33.32
C TYR A 181 -8.79 -11.25 32.87
N LYS A 182 -8.66 -10.88 31.60
CA LYS A 182 -9.12 -9.59 31.06
C LYS A 182 -9.78 -9.80 29.69
N ASN A 183 -10.80 -9.01 29.39
CA ASN A 183 -11.43 -9.01 28.08
C ASN A 183 -10.70 -8.03 27.16
N GLY A 184 -10.17 -8.53 26.03
CA GLY A 184 -9.67 -7.68 24.96
C GLY A 184 -8.29 -8.05 24.42
N THR A 185 -7.84 -7.25 23.47
CA THR A 185 -6.52 -7.37 22.83
C THR A 185 -5.79 -6.03 22.83
N LEU A 186 -4.54 -6.02 22.36
CA LEU A 186 -3.71 -4.82 22.24
C LEU A 186 -3.54 -4.42 20.77
N THR A 187 -3.01 -3.21 20.55
CA THR A 187 -2.50 -2.80 19.24
C THR A 187 -1.12 -3.42 18.95
N GLU A 188 -0.80 -3.58 17.67
CA GLU A 188 0.47 -4.09 17.17
C GLU A 188 1.67 -3.24 17.62
N ASP A 189 1.49 -1.92 17.73
CA ASP A 189 2.50 -1.01 18.29
C ASP A 189 2.76 -1.27 19.78
N SER A 190 1.75 -1.73 20.51
CA SER A 190 1.88 -2.09 21.93
C SER A 190 2.60 -3.42 22.11
N PHE A 191 2.39 -4.38 21.22
CA PHE A 191 3.09 -5.67 21.27
C PHE A 191 3.26 -6.28 19.88
N SER A 192 4.37 -6.00 19.22
CA SER A 192 4.52 -6.31 17.80
C SER A 192 4.80 -7.79 17.52
N TYR A 193 4.28 -8.26 16.38
CA TYR A 193 4.42 -9.60 15.85
C TYR A 193 5.87 -9.96 15.51
N GLN A 194 6.39 -10.95 16.24
CA GLN A 194 7.74 -11.48 16.07
C GLN A 194 7.77 -13.01 16.01
N SER A 195 6.63 -13.65 16.30
CA SER A 195 6.49 -15.09 16.35
C SER A 195 6.85 -15.78 15.03
N ASN A 196 7.60 -16.87 15.16
CA ASN A 196 7.87 -17.82 14.10
C ASN A 196 7.78 -19.25 14.68
N PHE A 197 7.95 -20.25 13.83
CA PHE A 197 7.85 -21.66 14.24
C PHE A 197 8.75 -22.03 15.44
N ASP A 198 9.95 -21.47 15.51
CA ASP A 198 10.96 -21.83 16.52
C ASP A 198 10.91 -20.94 17.78
N TYR A 199 10.18 -19.82 17.73
CA TYR A 199 10.18 -18.83 18.79
C TYR A 199 8.87 -18.03 18.87
N ILE A 200 8.26 -18.07 20.05
CA ILE A 200 7.13 -17.20 20.44
C ILE A 200 7.63 -16.34 21.62
N PRO A 201 7.66 -15.00 21.48
CA PRO A 201 7.95 -14.10 22.61
C PRO A 201 7.07 -14.42 23.82
N PRO A 202 7.60 -14.38 25.06
CA PRO A 202 6.80 -14.62 26.25
C PRO A 202 5.82 -13.47 26.52
N CYS A 203 4.69 -13.78 27.17
CA CYS A 203 3.69 -12.77 27.58
C CYS A 203 4.25 -11.68 28.53
N SER A 204 5.41 -11.91 29.15
CA SER A 204 6.08 -10.93 30.00
C SER A 204 6.60 -9.71 29.23
N ASP A 205 6.73 -9.81 27.91
CA ASP A 205 7.34 -8.76 27.08
C ASP A 205 6.35 -7.66 26.69
N LYS A 206 5.05 -7.85 26.97
CA LYS A 206 4.05 -6.79 26.80
C LYS A 206 4.32 -5.60 27.75
N PRO A 207 3.81 -4.41 27.44
CA PRO A 207 3.99 -3.22 28.27
C PRO A 207 3.51 -3.44 29.72
N GLN A 208 4.16 -2.80 30.69
CA GLN A 208 3.76 -2.96 32.10
C GLN A 208 2.35 -2.41 32.38
N ASN A 209 1.95 -1.36 31.69
CA ASN A 209 0.64 -0.72 31.78
C ASN A 209 -0.31 -1.15 30.66
N TRP A 210 -0.12 -2.35 30.10
CA TRP A 210 -0.94 -2.89 29.00
C TRP A 210 -2.46 -2.86 29.26
N GLU A 211 -2.90 -2.91 30.52
CA GLU A 211 -4.32 -2.85 30.88
C GLU A 211 -4.98 -1.53 30.48
N ASP A 212 -4.21 -0.44 30.41
CA ASP A 212 -4.70 0.89 30.02
C ASP A 212 -4.96 0.99 28.50
N PHE A 213 -4.44 0.05 27.72
CA PHE A 213 -4.51 0.03 26.25
C PHE A 213 -5.29 -1.16 25.71
N LEU A 214 -6.07 -1.82 26.58
CA LEU A 214 -6.81 -3.01 26.21
C LEU A 214 -8.07 -2.62 25.41
N ILE A 215 -8.21 -3.19 24.23
CA ILE A 215 -9.36 -3.02 23.34
C ILE A 215 -10.31 -4.21 23.58
N PRO A 216 -11.41 -4.04 24.34
CA PRO A 216 -12.33 -5.13 24.65
C PRO A 216 -13.23 -5.46 23.45
N ILE A 217 -13.70 -6.70 23.39
CA ILE A 217 -14.79 -7.07 22.47
C ILE A 217 -16.11 -7.15 23.25
N SER A 218 -17.23 -6.80 22.63
CA SER A 218 -18.53 -6.67 23.32
C SER A 218 -19.38 -7.93 23.21
N ASP A 219 -19.29 -8.64 22.09
CA ASP A 219 -19.98 -9.91 21.87
C ASP A 219 -19.22 -10.74 20.82
N TYR A 220 -19.50 -12.03 20.74
CA TYR A 220 -19.08 -12.87 19.63
C TYR A 220 -19.98 -14.10 19.51
N TRP A 221 -19.92 -14.73 18.35
CA TRP A 221 -20.54 -16.01 18.14
C TRP A 221 -19.75 -16.80 17.12
N GLU A 222 -19.85 -18.11 17.23
CA GLU A 222 -19.23 -19.04 16.31
C GLU A 222 -20.12 -20.25 16.12
N ASN A 223 -20.03 -20.85 14.94
CA ASN A 223 -20.63 -22.16 14.72
C ASN A 223 -19.96 -22.90 13.56
N TRP A 224 -20.03 -24.22 13.69
CA TRP A 224 -19.78 -25.13 12.59
C TRP A 224 -21.08 -25.29 11.80
N THR A 225 -21.01 -25.05 10.49
CA THR A 225 -22.19 -25.02 9.62
C THR A 225 -22.26 -26.29 8.77
N ASN A 226 -23.47 -26.65 8.35
CA ASN A 226 -23.65 -27.70 7.38
C ASN A 226 -23.44 -27.14 5.97
N LEU A 227 -22.30 -27.45 5.36
CA LEU A 227 -21.99 -27.06 3.98
C LEU A 227 -23.03 -27.54 2.94
N ASN A 228 -23.86 -28.53 3.27
CA ASN A 228 -24.94 -29.00 2.40
C ASN A 228 -26.27 -28.26 2.62
N ASP A 229 -26.34 -27.31 3.55
CA ASP A 229 -27.54 -26.50 3.76
C ASP A 229 -27.71 -25.53 2.58
N PRO A 230 -28.79 -25.66 1.78
CA PRO A 230 -29.03 -24.77 0.64
C PRO A 230 -29.22 -23.31 1.04
N GLY A 231 -29.58 -23.03 2.30
CA GLY A 231 -29.74 -21.68 2.84
C GLY A 231 -28.46 -21.07 3.42
N LEU A 232 -27.35 -21.81 3.49
CA LEU A 232 -26.12 -21.34 4.15
C LEU A 232 -25.59 -20.04 3.54
N LYS A 233 -25.61 -19.92 2.21
CA LYS A 233 -25.14 -18.71 1.52
C LYS A 233 -25.93 -17.47 1.95
N ASP A 234 -27.25 -17.57 2.02
CA ASP A 234 -28.12 -16.47 2.47
C ASP A 234 -27.86 -16.10 3.93
N ILE A 235 -27.55 -17.09 4.77
CA ILE A 235 -27.22 -16.88 6.18
C ILE A 235 -25.88 -16.14 6.29
N ILE A 236 -24.83 -16.57 5.59
CA ILE A 236 -23.51 -15.91 5.61
C ILE A 236 -23.63 -14.47 5.08
N LYS A 237 -24.39 -14.24 4.00
CA LYS A 237 -24.66 -12.87 3.50
C LYS A 237 -25.41 -12.01 4.52
N SER A 238 -26.40 -12.60 5.21
CA SER A 238 -27.15 -11.90 6.26
C SER A 238 -26.26 -11.52 7.43
N LEU A 239 -25.35 -12.40 7.84
CA LEU A 239 -24.33 -12.12 8.85
C LEU A 239 -23.36 -11.02 8.39
N LEU A 240 -22.88 -11.06 7.15
CA LEU A 240 -21.95 -10.04 6.62
C LEU A 240 -22.55 -8.64 6.67
N ILE A 241 -23.83 -8.49 6.32
CA ILE A 241 -24.53 -7.19 6.38
C ILE A 241 -24.74 -6.75 7.82
N GLN A 242 -25.21 -7.65 8.68
CA GLN A 242 -25.69 -7.29 10.02
C GLN A 242 -24.58 -7.22 11.08
N LYS A 243 -23.53 -8.02 10.92
CA LYS A 243 -22.46 -8.18 11.90
C LYS A 243 -21.13 -7.62 11.41
N GLY A 244 -20.89 -7.56 10.11
CA GLY A 244 -19.63 -7.11 9.52
C GLY A 244 -18.81 -8.28 8.96
N PRO A 245 -17.50 -8.10 8.73
CA PRO A 245 -16.60 -9.15 8.28
C PRO A 245 -16.63 -10.39 9.17
N LEU A 246 -16.52 -11.58 8.57
CA LEU A 246 -16.65 -12.85 9.28
C LEU A 246 -15.36 -13.64 9.25
N MET A 247 -14.95 -14.17 10.39
CA MET A 247 -13.87 -15.16 10.44
C MET A 247 -14.38 -16.49 9.86
N ALA A 248 -13.56 -17.13 9.02
CA ALA A 248 -13.86 -18.44 8.45
C ALA A 248 -12.60 -19.30 8.33
N TYR A 249 -12.81 -20.61 8.27
CA TYR A 249 -11.77 -21.57 7.88
C TYR A 249 -12.06 -22.17 6.51
N PHE A 250 -10.98 -22.54 5.81
CA PHE A 250 -11.06 -23.32 4.59
C PHE A 250 -9.82 -24.20 4.42
N TRP A 251 -9.87 -25.07 3.43
CA TRP A 251 -8.73 -25.89 3.03
C TRP A 251 -7.92 -25.15 1.96
N ALA A 252 -6.79 -24.55 2.33
CA ALA A 252 -5.83 -23.97 1.39
C ALA A 252 -4.95 -25.06 0.76
N SER A 253 -5.31 -25.48 -0.46
CA SER A 253 -4.51 -26.43 -1.24
C SER A 253 -3.27 -25.77 -1.86
N GLY A 254 -2.25 -26.57 -2.18
CA GLY A 254 -1.06 -26.06 -2.89
C GLY A 254 -1.37 -25.41 -4.25
N ARG A 255 -2.48 -25.80 -4.89
CA ARG A 255 -2.95 -25.16 -6.14
C ARG A 255 -3.52 -23.77 -5.88
N PHE A 256 -4.31 -23.61 -4.82
CA PHE A 256 -4.82 -22.31 -4.39
C PHE A 256 -3.70 -21.35 -4.01
N ILE A 257 -2.75 -21.82 -3.20
CA ILE A 257 -1.56 -21.05 -2.81
C ILE A 257 -0.81 -20.54 -4.05
N ARG A 258 -0.55 -21.45 -5.01
CA ARG A 258 0.14 -21.12 -6.26
C ARG A 258 -0.68 -20.15 -7.11
N TRP A 259 -2.00 -20.33 -7.20
CA TRP A 259 -2.87 -19.45 -7.98
C TRP A 259 -2.79 -18.00 -7.48
N GLY A 260 -2.93 -17.76 -6.17
CA GLY A 260 -2.88 -16.39 -5.62
C GLY A 260 -1.51 -15.72 -5.73
N THR A 261 -0.44 -16.48 -6.00
CA THR A 261 0.87 -15.88 -6.34
C THR A 261 0.78 -15.07 -7.64
N TYR A 262 -0.11 -15.45 -8.57
CA TYR A 262 -0.26 -14.81 -9.88
C TYR A 262 -1.57 -14.04 -10.06
N ALA A 263 -2.61 -14.36 -9.28
CA ALA A 263 -3.90 -13.65 -9.36
C ALA A 263 -3.78 -12.28 -8.69
N LYS A 264 -3.65 -11.22 -9.51
CA LYS A 264 -3.46 -9.82 -9.07
C LYS A 264 -4.62 -8.90 -9.42
N ASP A 265 -5.59 -9.40 -10.17
CA ASP A 265 -6.74 -8.63 -10.62
C ASP A 265 -7.95 -8.95 -9.71
N PRO A 266 -8.62 -7.94 -9.13
CA PRO A 266 -9.78 -8.14 -8.24
C PRO A 266 -11.00 -8.76 -8.92
N SER A 267 -11.02 -8.88 -10.25
CA SER A 267 -12.05 -9.61 -11.00
C SER A 267 -11.79 -11.12 -11.09
N GLN A 268 -10.59 -11.59 -10.77
CA GLN A 268 -10.23 -13.00 -10.82
C GLN A 268 -10.73 -13.74 -9.58
N TYR A 269 -11.18 -14.98 -9.74
CA TYR A 269 -11.56 -15.87 -8.65
C TYR A 269 -10.92 -17.24 -8.79
N TYR A 270 -10.74 -17.93 -7.66
CA TYR A 270 -10.34 -19.33 -7.66
C TYR A 270 -11.58 -20.21 -7.92
N PRO A 271 -11.63 -20.93 -9.05
CA PRO A 271 -12.81 -21.70 -9.42
C PRO A 271 -12.89 -23.02 -8.64
N ASP A 272 -14.11 -23.51 -8.43
CA ASP A 272 -14.32 -24.87 -7.97
C ASP A 272 -13.95 -25.86 -9.07
N ARG A 273 -12.88 -26.61 -8.81
CA ARG A 273 -12.29 -27.59 -9.73
C ARG A 273 -12.85 -28.99 -9.54
N ASN A 274 -13.94 -29.18 -8.78
CA ASN A 274 -14.39 -30.50 -8.30
C ASN A 274 -13.27 -31.24 -7.56
N GLU A 275 -12.41 -30.49 -6.86
CA GLU A 275 -11.36 -31.10 -6.06
C GLU A 275 -12.03 -31.74 -4.84
N GLN A 276 -11.76 -33.03 -4.62
CA GLN A 276 -12.24 -33.72 -3.43
C GLN A 276 -11.58 -33.07 -2.22
N CYS A 277 -12.33 -32.20 -1.54
CA CYS A 277 -11.86 -31.53 -0.35
C CYS A 277 -11.66 -32.58 0.75
N PRO A 278 -10.54 -32.50 1.50
CA PRO A 278 -10.36 -33.39 2.63
C PRO A 278 -11.38 -33.08 3.73
N ASN A 279 -11.58 -34.03 4.64
CA ASN A 279 -12.40 -33.82 5.84
C ASN A 279 -11.65 -33.01 6.90
N TYR A 280 -10.97 -31.93 6.52
CA TYR A 280 -10.35 -30.95 7.42
C TYR A 280 -10.20 -29.59 6.72
N VAL A 281 -9.95 -28.57 7.52
CA VAL A 281 -9.51 -27.23 7.10
C VAL A 281 -8.14 -26.94 7.68
N ASN A 282 -7.32 -26.14 7.00
CA ASN A 282 -5.93 -25.88 7.41
C ASN A 282 -5.57 -24.39 7.35
N HIS A 283 -6.50 -23.51 7.00
CA HIS A 283 -6.21 -22.08 6.87
C HIS A 283 -7.37 -21.20 7.35
N GLY A 284 -7.06 -20.18 8.14
CA GLY A 284 -8.00 -19.13 8.57
C GLY A 284 -7.99 -17.93 7.62
N THR A 285 -9.15 -17.28 7.47
CA THR A 285 -9.36 -16.12 6.61
C THR A 285 -10.51 -15.27 7.12
N THR A 286 -10.72 -14.12 6.51
CA THR A 286 -11.88 -13.25 6.76
C THR A 286 -12.72 -13.14 5.50
N ILE A 287 -14.01 -13.47 5.56
CA ILE A 287 -14.97 -13.17 4.49
C ILE A 287 -15.38 -11.70 4.66
N VAL A 288 -15.24 -10.91 3.59
CA VAL A 288 -15.51 -9.46 3.60
C VAL A 288 -16.60 -9.06 2.61
N GLY A 289 -17.06 -9.99 1.78
CA GLY A 289 -18.06 -9.70 0.76
C GLY A 289 -18.36 -10.89 -0.13
N TRP A 290 -19.17 -10.64 -1.15
CA TRP A 290 -19.55 -11.61 -2.16
C TRP A 290 -19.94 -10.95 -3.49
N LYS A 291 -19.98 -11.78 -4.53
CA LYS A 291 -20.60 -11.45 -5.81
C LYS A 291 -21.36 -12.64 -6.34
N ASP A 292 -22.66 -12.47 -6.52
CA ASP A 292 -23.52 -13.40 -7.24
C ASP A 292 -23.29 -13.23 -8.74
N ASP A 293 -23.01 -14.34 -9.41
CA ASP A 293 -22.84 -14.40 -10.85
C ASP A 293 -23.36 -15.76 -11.35
N PRO A 294 -24.56 -15.80 -11.94
CA PRO A 294 -25.15 -17.03 -12.46
C PRO A 294 -24.33 -17.71 -13.58
N SER A 295 -23.35 -17.02 -14.18
CA SER A 295 -22.43 -17.62 -15.16
C SER A 295 -21.33 -18.46 -14.49
N ILE A 296 -21.09 -18.24 -13.20
CA ILE A 296 -20.19 -19.05 -12.38
C ILE A 296 -20.97 -20.28 -11.89
N ARG A 297 -20.32 -21.44 -11.93
CA ARG A 297 -20.98 -22.73 -11.74
C ARG A 297 -21.74 -22.84 -10.40
N ASN A 298 -21.15 -22.38 -9.30
CA ASN A 298 -21.79 -22.41 -7.98
C ASN A 298 -22.57 -21.11 -7.65
N GLY A 299 -22.78 -20.25 -8.65
CA GLY A 299 -23.64 -19.06 -8.60
C GLY A 299 -22.95 -17.77 -8.15
N GLY A 300 -21.63 -17.77 -7.99
CA GLY A 300 -20.87 -16.60 -7.55
C GLY A 300 -19.61 -16.95 -6.77
N TYR A 301 -19.05 -15.97 -6.08
CA TYR A 301 -17.86 -16.14 -5.24
C TYR A 301 -17.92 -15.29 -3.96
N TRP A 302 -17.19 -15.74 -2.94
CA TRP A 302 -16.86 -14.98 -1.74
C TRP A 302 -15.62 -14.10 -2.00
N ILE A 303 -15.60 -12.94 -1.37
CA ILE A 303 -14.45 -12.01 -1.32
C ILE A 303 -13.84 -12.17 0.07
N CYS A 304 -12.53 -12.44 0.14
CA CYS A 304 -11.87 -12.79 1.38
C CYS A 304 -10.53 -12.06 1.55
N LYS A 305 -10.20 -11.68 2.79
CA LYS A 305 -8.89 -11.19 3.24
C LYS A 305 -8.01 -12.36 3.65
N ASN A 306 -6.80 -12.46 3.11
CA ASN A 306 -5.82 -13.47 3.47
C ASN A 306 -4.74 -12.91 4.43
N THR A 307 -3.89 -13.80 4.92
CA THR A 307 -2.92 -13.57 6.01
C THR A 307 -1.47 -13.77 5.55
N TRP A 308 -1.24 -13.68 4.24
CA TRP A 308 0.04 -13.95 3.55
C TRP A 308 0.71 -12.70 2.99
N GLY A 309 0.29 -11.54 3.47
CA GLY A 309 0.76 -10.23 3.05
C GLY A 309 0.17 -9.75 1.72
N PRO A 310 0.39 -8.47 1.39
CA PRO A 310 -0.23 -7.81 0.24
C PRO A 310 0.27 -8.35 -1.12
N ASN A 311 1.41 -9.03 -1.10
CA ASN A 311 2.03 -9.61 -2.30
C ASN A 311 1.37 -10.89 -2.78
N TRP A 312 0.52 -11.53 -1.99
CA TRP A 312 -0.29 -12.67 -2.41
C TRP A 312 -1.71 -12.18 -2.75
N GLY A 313 -2.37 -12.79 -3.74
CA GLY A 313 -3.66 -12.31 -4.23
C GLY A 313 -3.59 -10.88 -4.78
N TYR A 314 -4.70 -10.17 -4.79
CA TYR A 314 -4.77 -8.75 -5.10
C TYR A 314 -4.72 -7.96 -3.78
N ASN A 315 -3.59 -7.31 -3.48
CA ASN A 315 -3.34 -6.63 -2.21
C ASN A 315 -3.61 -7.49 -0.96
N GLY A 316 -3.37 -8.81 -1.05
CA GLY A 316 -3.62 -9.75 0.06
C GLY A 316 -5.06 -10.27 0.14
N PHE A 317 -5.95 -9.83 -0.73
CA PHE A 317 -7.32 -10.34 -0.87
C PHE A 317 -7.43 -11.35 -2.00
N PHE A 318 -8.50 -12.15 -1.98
CA PHE A 318 -8.82 -13.11 -3.02
C PHE A 318 -10.32 -13.30 -3.15
N ASN A 319 -10.72 -13.80 -4.32
CA ASN A 319 -12.06 -14.29 -4.55
C ASN A 319 -12.03 -15.81 -4.69
N ILE A 320 -13.02 -16.49 -4.12
CA ILE A 320 -13.15 -17.95 -4.20
C ILE A 320 -14.60 -18.32 -4.49
N GLU A 321 -14.79 -19.15 -5.52
CA GLU A 321 -16.11 -19.62 -5.92
C GLU A 321 -16.88 -20.22 -4.73
N TYR A 322 -18.20 -20.01 -4.70
CA TYR A 322 -19.06 -20.61 -3.68
C TYR A 322 -18.88 -22.13 -3.61
N ASP A 323 -19.14 -22.70 -2.43
CA ASP A 323 -19.12 -24.15 -2.17
C ASP A 323 -17.74 -24.80 -2.45
N CYS A 324 -16.67 -24.00 -2.50
CA CYS A 324 -15.31 -24.44 -2.79
C CYS A 324 -14.45 -24.54 -1.52
N MET A 325 -13.56 -25.53 -1.47
CA MET A 325 -12.51 -25.68 -0.44
C MET A 325 -13.00 -25.74 1.01
N ASN A 326 -14.22 -26.18 1.26
CA ASN A 326 -14.88 -26.20 2.58
C ASN A 326 -15.07 -24.79 3.21
N LEU A 327 -14.90 -23.70 2.46
CA LEU A 327 -15.15 -22.36 3.00
C LEU A 327 -16.63 -22.23 3.38
N GLY A 328 -16.89 -21.65 4.55
CA GLY A 328 -18.23 -21.53 5.12
C GLY A 328 -18.56 -22.61 6.15
N GLY A 329 -17.79 -23.71 6.21
CA GLY A 329 -17.99 -24.78 7.18
C GLY A 329 -17.78 -24.33 8.63
N PHE A 330 -16.99 -23.26 8.82
CA PHE A 330 -16.90 -22.50 10.06
C PHE A 330 -17.23 -21.05 9.79
N ILE A 331 -18.02 -20.43 10.65
CA ILE A 331 -18.22 -18.99 10.66
C ILE A 331 -18.20 -18.49 12.10
N ALA A 332 -17.46 -17.40 12.32
CA ALA A 332 -17.56 -16.62 13.54
C ALA A 332 -17.70 -15.13 13.21
N TRP A 333 -18.51 -14.44 14.02
CA TRP A 333 -18.56 -12.99 14.05
C TRP A 333 -18.13 -12.49 15.42
N VAL A 334 -17.67 -11.25 15.45
CA VAL A 334 -17.30 -10.52 16.66
C VAL A 334 -17.98 -9.16 16.61
N ASP A 335 -18.24 -8.60 17.79
CA ASP A 335 -18.76 -7.26 17.94
C ASP A 335 -17.86 -6.45 18.88
N TYR A 336 -17.93 -5.13 18.71
CA TYR A 336 -17.16 -4.15 19.44
C TYR A 336 -18.06 -2.97 19.79
N ASP A 337 -17.85 -2.39 20.97
CA ASP A 337 -18.61 -1.23 21.46
C ASP A 337 -17.75 0.03 21.31
N PRO A 338 -18.14 1.03 20.49
CA PRO A 338 -17.35 2.24 20.29
C PRO A 338 -17.24 3.11 21.56
N GLU A 339 -18.05 2.88 22.59
CA GLU A 339 -17.88 3.56 23.88
C GLU A 339 -16.78 2.92 24.77
N SER A 340 -16.19 1.80 24.33
CA SER A 340 -15.32 0.97 25.17
C SER A 340 -13.82 1.26 25.04
N TYR A 341 -13.41 2.00 24.01
CA TYR A 341 -12.01 2.37 23.77
C TYR A 341 -11.96 3.73 23.07
N ASP A 342 -10.97 4.55 23.42
CA ASP A 342 -10.77 5.91 22.88
C ASP A 342 -9.62 5.87 21.87
N TRP A 343 -9.92 5.82 20.56
CA TRP A 343 -8.88 5.73 19.54
C TRP A 343 -8.16 7.07 19.34
N PRO A 344 -6.85 7.06 19.04
CA PRO A 344 -6.17 8.28 18.61
C PRO A 344 -6.84 8.85 17.35
N PRO A 345 -6.84 10.18 17.18
CA PRO A 345 -7.44 10.80 16.00
C PRO A 345 -6.66 10.41 14.74
N VAL A 346 -7.32 10.42 13.58
CA VAL A 346 -6.71 10.20 12.27
C VAL A 346 -6.33 11.55 11.65
N ALA A 347 -5.04 11.85 11.57
CA ALA A 347 -4.53 13.03 10.90
C ALA A 347 -4.63 12.89 9.38
N ASN A 348 -5.17 13.90 8.69
CA ASN A 348 -5.21 13.95 7.22
C ASN A 348 -4.70 15.30 6.72
N ALA A 349 -3.40 15.38 6.46
CA ALA A 349 -2.74 16.55 5.87
C ALA A 349 -3.11 16.84 4.39
N GLY A 350 -3.97 16.03 3.76
CA GLY A 350 -4.28 16.09 2.34
C GLY A 350 -3.24 15.39 1.45
N GLY A 351 -3.42 15.54 0.13
CA GLY A 351 -2.53 14.95 -0.88
C GLY A 351 -1.29 15.80 -1.16
N PHE A 352 -0.57 15.47 -2.24
CA PHE A 352 0.58 16.26 -2.68
C PHE A 352 0.16 17.67 -3.12
N TYR A 353 0.88 18.70 -2.67
CA TYR A 353 0.64 20.10 -3.00
C TYR A 353 1.68 20.64 -3.99
N TYR A 354 1.32 21.67 -4.76
CA TYR A 354 2.25 22.36 -5.66
C TYR A 354 2.12 23.87 -5.49
N GLY A 355 3.25 24.57 -5.60
CA GLY A 355 3.31 26.03 -5.54
C GLY A 355 4.55 26.59 -6.23
N LYS A 356 4.68 27.91 -6.18
CA LYS A 356 5.84 28.64 -6.69
C LYS A 356 6.49 29.46 -5.57
N ILE A 357 7.76 29.78 -5.76
CA ILE A 357 8.46 30.69 -4.83
C ILE A 357 7.67 31.99 -4.68
N GLY A 358 7.43 32.39 -3.43
CA GLY A 358 6.75 33.65 -3.09
C GLY A 358 5.23 33.63 -3.26
N GLU A 359 4.64 32.54 -3.74
CA GLU A 359 3.19 32.35 -3.82
C GLU A 359 2.62 31.60 -2.61
N GLU A 360 1.36 31.86 -2.31
CA GLU A 360 0.63 31.24 -1.20
C GLU A 360 0.14 29.83 -1.59
N VAL A 361 0.52 28.83 -0.79
CA VAL A 361 0.02 27.46 -0.87
C VAL A 361 -0.99 27.26 0.26
N ASN A 362 -2.19 26.79 -0.09
CA ASN A 362 -3.26 26.51 0.88
C ASN A 362 -3.22 25.03 1.27
N PHE A 363 -3.19 24.78 2.57
CA PHE A 363 -3.19 23.46 3.18
C PHE A 363 -4.51 23.22 3.89
N ASP A 364 -5.07 22.03 3.70
CA ASP A 364 -6.37 21.65 4.25
C ASP A 364 -6.27 20.34 5.02
N GLY A 365 -6.44 20.45 6.34
CA GLY A 365 -6.44 19.36 7.30
C GLY A 365 -7.85 18.98 7.77
N SER A 366 -8.90 19.62 7.23
CA SER A 366 -10.29 19.48 7.70
C SER A 366 -10.88 18.08 7.50
N LYS A 367 -10.20 17.22 6.75
CA LYS A 367 -10.53 15.79 6.61
C LYS A 367 -10.00 14.90 7.74
N SER A 368 -9.24 15.48 8.67
CA SER A 368 -8.82 14.75 9.87
C SER A 368 -10.07 14.44 10.70
N ILE A 369 -10.07 13.28 11.36
CA ILE A 369 -11.25 12.78 12.08
C ILE A 369 -10.83 12.21 13.43
N ASP A 370 -11.68 12.40 14.42
CA ASP A 370 -11.64 11.75 15.72
C ASP A 370 -12.90 10.87 15.76
N PRO A 371 -12.79 9.52 15.75
CA PRO A 371 -13.96 8.65 15.58
C PRO A 371 -15.00 8.82 16.70
N GLU A 372 -14.56 9.09 17.92
CA GLU A 372 -15.38 9.18 19.13
C GLU A 372 -15.81 10.62 19.44
N GLY A 373 -15.28 11.61 18.71
CA GLY A 373 -15.35 13.00 19.15
C GLY A 373 -14.99 14.05 18.11
N ALA A 374 -14.37 15.12 18.61
CA ALA A 374 -13.97 16.26 17.79
C ALA A 374 -12.51 16.57 18.06
N ILE A 375 -11.77 16.83 16.99
CA ILE A 375 -10.38 17.28 17.05
C ILE A 375 -10.33 18.62 17.80
N SER A 376 -9.55 18.65 18.87
CA SER A 376 -9.35 19.82 19.73
C SER A 376 -8.35 20.80 19.16
N SER A 377 -7.32 20.33 18.43
CA SER A 377 -6.28 21.20 17.88
C SER A 377 -5.66 20.66 16.58
N TYR A 378 -5.16 21.59 15.75
CA TYR A 378 -4.43 21.34 14.50
C TYR A 378 -3.12 22.13 14.51
N PHE A 379 -2.01 21.45 14.27
CA PHE A 379 -0.68 22.04 14.22
C PHE A 379 0.07 21.62 12.95
N TRP A 380 0.54 22.60 12.19
CA TRP A 380 1.26 22.40 10.94
C TRP A 380 2.74 22.75 11.10
N ASN A 381 3.62 21.90 10.58
CA ASN A 381 5.03 22.18 10.35
C ASN A 381 5.31 22.07 8.85
N PHE A 382 5.78 23.15 8.24
CA PHE A 382 5.91 23.24 6.79
C PHE A 382 7.24 22.70 6.22
N GLY A 383 8.13 22.19 7.07
CA GLY A 383 9.41 21.61 6.65
C GLY A 383 10.53 22.63 6.40
N ASP A 384 10.27 23.92 6.64
CA ASP A 384 11.20 25.04 6.48
C ASP A 384 11.46 25.82 7.79
N ASN A 385 11.15 25.19 8.93
CA ASN A 385 11.17 25.76 10.29
C ASN A 385 10.05 26.78 10.59
N THR A 386 9.04 26.88 9.73
CA THR A 386 7.82 27.64 10.02
C THR A 386 6.66 26.72 10.40
N THR A 387 5.67 27.28 11.10
CA THR A 387 4.54 26.52 11.65
C THR A 387 3.25 27.36 11.59
N ALA A 388 2.10 26.69 11.62
CA ALA A 388 0.79 27.33 11.73
C ALA A 388 -0.19 26.46 12.52
N SER A 389 -1.34 27.03 12.88
CA SER A 389 -2.40 26.31 13.58
C SER A 389 -3.75 26.62 12.96
N GLY A 390 -4.60 25.59 12.86
CA GLY A 390 -5.93 25.67 12.26
C GLY A 390 -6.21 24.53 11.28
N PRO A 391 -7.49 24.20 11.06
CA PRO A 391 -7.89 23.12 10.14
C PRO A 391 -7.57 23.46 8.68
N MET A 392 -7.55 24.74 8.32
CA MET A 392 -7.07 25.23 7.02
C MET A 392 -6.10 26.38 7.27
N VAL A 393 -4.95 26.34 6.62
CA VAL A 393 -3.89 27.34 6.76
C VAL A 393 -3.27 27.64 5.40
N SER A 394 -2.53 28.74 5.31
CA SER A 394 -1.77 29.07 4.12
C SER A 394 -0.32 29.40 4.47
N HIS A 395 0.60 29.11 3.55
CA HIS A 395 2.03 29.31 3.75
C HIS A 395 2.74 29.69 2.45
N VAL A 396 3.83 30.45 2.55
CA VAL A 396 4.63 30.93 1.43
C VAL A 396 6.07 30.43 1.58
N TYR A 397 6.56 29.71 0.57
CA TYR A 397 7.93 29.23 0.52
C TYR A 397 8.84 30.22 -0.23
N THR A 398 10.01 30.50 0.34
CA THR A 398 10.98 31.46 -0.23
C THR A 398 12.06 30.82 -1.10
N GLU A 399 12.16 29.50 -1.08
CA GLU A 399 13.14 28.74 -1.86
C GLU A 399 12.44 27.61 -2.64
N GLN A 400 12.99 27.24 -3.79
CA GLN A 400 12.53 26.07 -4.52
C GLN A 400 12.94 24.79 -3.78
N GLY A 401 12.11 23.76 -3.87
CA GLY A 401 12.39 22.49 -3.23
C GLY A 401 11.17 21.62 -3.06
N VAL A 402 11.38 20.46 -2.43
CA VAL A 402 10.30 19.60 -1.95
C VAL A 402 10.36 19.60 -0.44
N TYR A 403 9.29 20.03 0.21
CA TYR A 403 9.21 20.15 1.66
C TYR A 403 8.28 19.08 2.24
N PRO A 404 8.69 18.37 3.31
CA PRO A 404 7.78 17.54 4.08
C PRO A 404 6.92 18.44 4.97
N VAL A 405 5.61 18.40 4.75
CA VAL A 405 4.62 19.14 5.55
C VAL A 405 3.94 18.16 6.49
N THR A 406 4.08 18.39 7.78
CA THR A 406 3.49 17.55 8.84
C THR A 406 2.29 18.27 9.44
N LEU A 407 1.12 17.62 9.42
CA LEU A 407 -0.01 17.99 10.26
C LEU A 407 -0.03 17.08 11.48
N THR A 408 -0.09 17.65 12.67
CA THR A 408 -0.40 16.97 13.93
C THR A 408 -1.77 17.42 14.40
N VAL A 409 -2.63 16.46 14.75
CA VAL A 409 -3.96 16.72 15.32
C VAL A 409 -4.05 16.13 16.71
N THR A 410 -4.79 16.79 17.58
CA THR A 410 -5.04 16.36 18.97
C THR A 410 -6.54 16.18 19.18
N ASP A 411 -6.97 15.11 19.83
CA ASP A 411 -8.38 14.88 20.21
C ASP A 411 -8.76 15.59 21.52
N GLY A 412 -9.98 15.33 22.03
CA GLY A 412 -10.46 15.86 23.30
C GLY A 412 -9.81 15.24 24.56
N SER A 413 -9.23 14.06 24.43
CA SER A 413 -8.55 13.30 25.49
C SER A 413 -7.05 13.60 25.58
N GLY A 414 -6.51 14.33 24.59
CA GLY A 414 -5.10 14.69 24.50
C GLY A 414 -4.24 13.70 23.73
N GLN A 415 -4.82 12.76 22.98
CA GLN A 415 -4.06 11.88 22.10
C GLN A 415 -3.70 12.61 20.81
N GLU A 416 -2.52 12.32 20.27
CA GLU A 416 -1.98 13.00 19.09
C GLU A 416 -1.58 12.02 18.01
N THR A 417 -1.91 12.37 16.77
CA THR A 417 -1.48 11.65 15.57
C THR A 417 -0.97 12.65 14.54
N SER A 418 -0.05 12.22 13.67
CA SER A 418 0.51 13.07 12.62
C SER A 418 0.45 12.42 11.24
N HIS A 419 0.23 13.24 10.21
CA HIS A 419 0.31 12.84 8.80
C HIS A 419 1.29 13.74 8.05
N ILE A 420 2.15 13.13 7.23
CA ILE A 420 3.12 13.84 6.40
C ILE A 420 2.65 13.82 4.96
N THR A 421 2.56 14.99 4.36
CA THR A 421 2.42 15.19 2.93
C THR A 421 3.64 15.93 2.37
N LEU A 422 3.73 16.06 1.05
CA LEU A 422 4.79 16.78 0.37
C LEU A 422 4.22 17.96 -0.41
N VAL A 423 5.00 19.03 -0.46
CA VAL A 423 4.77 20.14 -1.39
C VAL A 423 5.98 20.34 -2.29
N GLY A 424 5.73 20.45 -3.60
CA GLY A 424 6.73 20.85 -4.59
C GLY A 424 6.65 22.34 -4.87
N ILE A 425 7.75 23.06 -4.64
CA ILE A 425 7.90 24.48 -4.92
C ILE A 425 8.87 24.67 -6.07
N GLU A 426 8.37 25.23 -7.17
CA GLU A 426 9.16 25.48 -8.36
C GLU A 426 9.52 26.97 -8.48
N GLU A 427 10.68 27.24 -9.08
CA GLU A 427 10.95 28.58 -9.61
C GLU A 427 10.03 28.85 -10.80
N ASP A 428 9.56 30.09 -10.93
CA ASP A 428 8.93 30.53 -12.16
C ASP A 428 9.90 30.32 -13.32
N PRO A 429 9.55 29.57 -14.38
CA PRO A 429 10.42 29.47 -15.53
C PRO A 429 10.61 30.87 -16.13
N LEU A 430 11.86 31.23 -16.39
CA LEU A 430 12.26 32.44 -17.11
C LEU A 430 11.44 32.54 -18.40
N SER A 431 10.48 33.47 -18.48
CA SER A 431 9.63 33.62 -19.67
C SER A 431 10.32 34.52 -20.71
N VAL A 432 10.73 33.91 -21.83
CA VAL A 432 11.25 34.63 -23.00
C VAL A 432 10.11 34.84 -23.98
N ASP A 433 9.65 36.07 -24.14
CA ASP A 433 8.62 36.40 -25.12
C ASP A 433 9.26 36.89 -26.43
N ILE A 434 8.87 36.27 -27.55
CA ILE A 434 9.42 36.55 -28.89
C ILE A 434 8.31 37.08 -29.81
N ALA A 435 7.99 38.36 -29.71
CA ALA A 435 6.95 38.96 -30.55
C ALA A 435 7.42 39.17 -32.02
N GLY A 436 6.52 38.92 -32.98
CA GLY A 436 6.77 39.09 -34.41
C GLY A 436 6.38 40.46 -34.97
N GLY A 437 7.25 41.02 -35.81
CA GLY A 437 7.09 42.24 -36.61
C GLY A 437 8.31 42.44 -37.53
N PHE A 438 8.57 43.67 -38.02
CA PHE A 438 9.80 43.99 -38.76
C PHE A 438 11.04 43.77 -37.88
N GLY A 439 11.55 42.53 -37.84
CA GLY A 439 12.63 42.08 -36.97
C GLY A 439 12.17 41.11 -35.86
N LEU A 440 13.13 40.36 -35.31
CA LEU A 440 12.97 39.53 -34.13
C LEU A 440 13.12 40.42 -32.89
N LYS A 441 12.05 40.62 -32.12
CA LYS A 441 12.13 41.21 -30.79
C LYS A 441 12.24 40.09 -29.77
N ILE A 442 13.24 40.19 -28.90
CA ILE A 442 13.40 39.30 -27.76
C ILE A 442 13.23 40.15 -26.51
N GLY A 443 12.13 39.95 -25.80
CA GLY A 443 11.86 40.59 -24.52
C GLY A 443 12.41 39.72 -23.39
N PHE A 444 13.10 40.37 -22.45
CA PHE A 444 13.57 39.75 -21.21
C PHE A 444 12.89 40.42 -20.04
N MET A 445 12.28 39.63 -19.17
CA MET A 445 11.89 40.06 -17.84
C MET A 445 12.90 39.46 -16.86
N ASN A 446 13.46 40.27 -15.97
CA ASN A 446 14.30 39.79 -14.87
C ASN A 446 13.46 39.66 -13.58
N PRO A 447 12.86 38.50 -13.30
CA PRO A 447 12.10 38.28 -12.07
C PRO A 447 13.00 37.94 -10.87
N VAL A 448 14.31 37.84 -11.05
CA VAL A 448 15.26 37.42 -10.01
C VAL A 448 15.69 38.62 -9.16
N ASP A 449 15.79 38.45 -7.84
CA ASP A 449 16.20 39.45 -6.82
C ASP A 449 17.68 39.94 -6.94
N LYS A 450 18.27 39.87 -8.14
CA LYS A 450 19.64 40.31 -8.42
C LYS A 450 19.77 40.93 -9.81
N GLU A 451 20.65 41.93 -9.91
CA GLU A 451 21.03 42.57 -11.18
C GLU A 451 21.75 41.56 -12.09
N LEU A 452 21.23 41.35 -13.31
CA LEU A 452 21.84 40.48 -14.30
C LEU A 452 22.92 41.25 -15.08
N LYS A 453 24.13 40.67 -15.19
CA LYS A 453 25.29 41.25 -15.89
C LYS A 453 25.82 40.34 -16.99
N ASN A 454 26.34 40.94 -18.06
CA ASN A 454 27.01 40.27 -19.18
C ASN A 454 26.11 39.31 -20.00
N PHE A 455 24.95 39.80 -20.43
CA PHE A 455 24.02 39.08 -21.28
C PHE A 455 24.65 38.66 -22.63
N LYS A 456 24.55 37.38 -23.00
CA LYS A 456 24.99 36.89 -24.31
C LYS A 456 23.89 36.08 -24.97
N TYR A 457 23.59 36.40 -26.22
CA TYR A 457 22.68 35.59 -27.01
C TYR A 457 23.35 35.20 -28.32
N HIS A 458 23.07 33.97 -28.73
CA HIS A 458 23.54 33.40 -29.97
C HIS A 458 22.34 32.95 -30.81
N ILE A 459 22.12 33.62 -31.92
CA ILE A 459 21.04 33.27 -32.84
C ILE A 459 21.65 32.45 -33.97
N ALA A 460 21.35 31.15 -33.96
CA ALA A 460 21.72 30.24 -35.03
C ALA A 460 20.55 30.16 -36.03
N LEU A 461 20.81 30.55 -37.29
CA LEU A 461 19.80 30.56 -38.35
C LEU A 461 20.03 29.39 -39.31
N LYS A 462 18.95 28.75 -39.77
CA LYS A 462 19.00 27.70 -40.81
C LYS A 462 17.98 28.00 -41.92
N GLY A 463 18.45 28.38 -43.11
CA GLY A 463 17.61 28.70 -44.28
C GLY A 463 18.19 29.82 -45.15
N LEU A 464 17.39 30.37 -46.07
CA LEU A 464 17.71 31.57 -46.88
C LEU A 464 17.52 32.85 -46.04
N LEU A 465 18.29 32.99 -44.96
CA LEU A 465 18.24 34.09 -44.00
C LEU A 465 19.59 34.84 -44.00
N ILE A 466 19.57 36.18 -44.08
CA ILE A 466 20.78 37.01 -44.07
C ILE A 466 20.64 38.11 -43.01
N PRO A 467 21.68 38.40 -42.20
CA PRO A 467 22.96 37.69 -42.02
C PRO A 467 22.93 36.70 -40.84
N ASN A 468 23.87 35.75 -40.82
CA ASN A 468 24.17 34.96 -39.62
C ASN A 468 24.78 35.92 -38.57
N ARG A 469 24.12 36.13 -37.43
CA ARG A 469 24.50 37.17 -36.46
C ARG A 469 24.79 36.58 -35.08
N ILE A 470 26.02 36.77 -34.63
CA ILE A 470 26.39 36.64 -33.22
C ILE A 470 26.41 38.06 -32.66
N ALA A 471 25.55 38.37 -31.70
CA ALA A 471 25.50 39.69 -31.09
C ALA A 471 25.57 39.53 -29.57
N GLY A 472 26.59 40.12 -28.95
CA GLY A 472 26.62 40.34 -27.50
C GLY A 472 26.01 41.70 -27.21
N ILE A 473 24.98 41.76 -26.36
CA ILE A 473 24.52 43.03 -25.78
C ILE A 473 25.06 43.08 -24.36
N TYR A 474 25.99 44.00 -24.11
CA TYR A 474 26.52 44.24 -22.78
C TYR A 474 25.66 45.30 -22.09
N GLN A 475 24.52 44.89 -21.55
CA GLN A 475 23.65 45.75 -20.76
C GLN A 475 23.38 45.08 -19.41
N SER A 476 23.37 45.84 -18.33
CA SER A 476 22.88 45.33 -17.05
C SER A 476 21.38 45.51 -16.96
N ILE A 477 20.69 44.48 -16.48
CA ILE A 477 19.24 44.50 -16.28
C ILE A 477 19.01 44.51 -14.77
N PRO A 478 18.55 45.64 -14.19
CA PRO A 478 18.19 45.70 -12.78
C PRO A 478 17.12 44.66 -12.43
N GLU A 479 17.04 44.32 -11.15
CA GLU A 479 15.96 43.52 -10.58
C GLU A 479 14.59 44.09 -10.97
N GLY A 480 13.66 43.22 -11.38
CA GLY A 480 12.31 43.60 -11.81
C GLY A 480 12.23 44.38 -13.13
N ALA A 481 13.35 44.70 -13.78
CA ALA A 481 13.38 45.50 -15.00
C ALA A 481 13.16 44.65 -16.26
N ARG A 482 12.70 45.33 -17.32
CA ARG A 482 12.57 44.77 -18.67
C ARG A 482 13.68 45.25 -19.57
N ALA A 483 14.22 44.35 -20.39
CA ALA A 483 15.14 44.70 -21.47
C ALA A 483 14.64 44.13 -22.80
N GLU A 484 14.89 44.86 -23.88
CA GLU A 484 14.53 44.43 -25.22
C GLU A 484 15.76 44.41 -26.13
N ALA A 485 15.93 43.30 -26.84
CA ALA A 485 16.87 43.19 -27.95
C ALA A 485 16.09 43.09 -29.26
N THR A 486 16.42 43.94 -30.23
CA THR A 486 15.85 43.85 -31.58
C THR A 486 16.92 43.38 -32.56
N VAL A 487 16.60 42.31 -33.30
CA VAL A 487 17.46 41.77 -34.36
C VAL A 487 16.72 41.85 -35.69
N ASN A 488 17.20 42.71 -36.57
CA ASN A 488 16.64 42.81 -37.92
C ASN A 488 17.09 41.61 -38.75
N LEU A 489 16.13 40.81 -39.20
CA LEU A 489 16.35 39.62 -40.01
C LEU A 489 15.52 39.74 -41.30
N LEU A 490 16.10 39.31 -42.43
CA LEU A 490 15.46 39.29 -43.74
C LEU A 490 15.52 37.88 -44.32
N GLY A 491 14.37 37.36 -44.76
CA GLY A 491 14.26 36.08 -45.48
C GLY A 491 13.10 35.20 -45.00
N ILE A 492 13.16 33.90 -45.35
CA ILE A 492 12.18 32.89 -44.94
C ILE A 492 12.96 31.68 -44.41
N GLY A 493 12.62 31.17 -43.23
CA GLY A 493 13.30 30.01 -42.66
C GLY A 493 13.06 29.79 -41.18
N PHE A 494 13.63 28.71 -40.65
CA PHE A 494 13.60 28.38 -39.23
C PHE A 494 14.87 28.90 -38.54
N GLY A 495 14.73 29.34 -37.30
CA GLY A 495 15.84 29.78 -36.48
C GLY A 495 15.74 29.24 -35.06
N THR A 496 16.89 29.13 -34.43
CA THR A 496 17.02 28.81 -33.01
C THR A 496 17.79 29.95 -32.34
N ALA A 497 17.18 30.56 -31.33
CA ALA A 497 17.87 31.50 -30.44
C ALA A 497 18.30 30.72 -29.20
N ASN A 498 19.61 30.62 -29.00
CA ASN A 498 20.19 30.14 -27.74
C ASN A 498 20.57 31.38 -26.93
N ILE A 499 20.05 31.48 -25.72
CA ILE A 499 20.21 32.66 -24.88
C ILE A 499 20.90 32.21 -23.60
N ASP A 500 22.08 32.77 -23.34
CA ASP A 500 22.91 32.48 -22.18
C ASP A 500 22.91 33.70 -21.25
N ILE A 501 22.29 33.53 -20.09
CA ILE A 501 22.17 34.55 -19.05
C ILE A 501 22.97 34.06 -17.85
N SER A 502 24.21 34.56 -17.73
CA SER A 502 25.06 34.26 -16.57
C SER A 502 25.21 32.75 -16.25
N GLY A 503 25.18 31.89 -17.27
CA GLY A 503 25.28 30.43 -17.12
C GLY A 503 23.96 29.67 -17.28
N PHE A 504 22.82 30.36 -17.33
CA PHE A 504 21.52 29.77 -17.68
C PHE A 504 21.29 29.80 -19.18
N LEU A 505 21.17 28.62 -19.79
CA LEU A 505 20.95 28.46 -21.22
C LEU A 505 19.48 28.12 -21.50
N THR A 506 18.75 29.02 -22.16
CA THR A 506 17.41 28.73 -22.72
C THR A 506 17.45 28.73 -24.25
N THR A 507 16.57 27.93 -24.86
CA THR A 507 16.53 27.74 -26.31
C THR A 507 15.12 27.97 -26.87
N ALA A 508 14.97 28.99 -27.71
CA ALA A 508 13.71 29.27 -28.36
C ALA A 508 13.78 28.97 -29.87
N ARG A 509 12.76 28.29 -30.41
CA ARG A 509 12.64 28.01 -31.85
C ARG A 509 11.58 28.92 -32.47
N PHE A 510 11.92 29.52 -33.61
CA PHE A 510 11.04 30.43 -34.34
C PHE A 510 11.07 30.20 -35.85
N PHE A 511 10.03 30.65 -36.54
CA PHE A 511 9.94 30.64 -38.00
C PHE A 511 9.71 32.05 -38.53
N ILE A 512 10.41 32.42 -39.59
CA ILE A 512 10.38 33.74 -40.23
C ILE A 512 9.76 33.59 -41.62
N ILE A 513 8.83 34.48 -41.98
CA ILE A 513 8.33 34.65 -43.35
C ILE A 513 8.27 36.14 -43.68
N GLY A 514 9.24 36.67 -44.44
CA GLY A 514 9.24 38.11 -44.76
C GLY A 514 9.24 38.96 -43.48
N PRO A 515 8.68 40.19 -43.44
CA PRO A 515 8.80 41.07 -42.27
C PRO A 515 7.97 40.62 -41.05
N PHE A 516 7.63 39.34 -40.93
CA PHE A 516 6.85 38.79 -39.82
C PHE A 516 7.48 37.49 -39.29
N VAL A 517 7.52 37.36 -37.95
CA VAL A 517 8.04 36.20 -37.22
C VAL A 517 6.88 35.52 -36.47
N LYS A 518 6.83 34.19 -36.44
CA LYS A 518 5.86 33.41 -35.64
C LYS A 518 6.61 32.44 -34.71
N ILE A 519 6.32 32.49 -33.41
CA ILE A 519 6.89 31.57 -32.40
C ILE A 519 6.30 30.19 -32.60
N LEU A 520 7.13 29.14 -32.51
CA LEU A 520 6.66 27.75 -32.60
C LEU A 520 6.61 27.05 -31.24
N THR A 521 7.62 27.22 -30.38
CA THR A 521 7.64 26.64 -29.01
C THR A 521 8.79 27.26 -28.17
N ILE A 522 8.56 27.46 -26.88
CA ILE A 522 9.57 27.83 -25.86
C ILE A 522 9.82 26.58 -25.00
N TYR A 523 11.08 26.20 -24.78
CA TYR A 523 11.47 25.07 -23.93
C TYR A 523 12.42 25.54 -22.83
#